data_AF-A0A8T4E3X7-F1
#
_entry.id   AF-A0A8T4E3X7-F1
#
_cell.length_a   1.000
_cell.length_b   1.000
_cell.length_c   1.000
_cell.angle_alpha   90.00
_cell.angle_beta   90.00
_cell.angle_gamma   90.00
#
_symmetry.space_group_name_H-M   'P 1'
#
loop_
_entity.id
_entity.type
_entity.pdbx_description
1 polymer ?
#
loop_
_entity_poly.entity_id
_entity_poly.type
_entity_poly.pdbx_seq_one_letter_code
_entity_poly.pdbx_strand_id
1 'polypeptide(L)'
;MDKNKLYPIISLALVILIAGAIYVIADMFGGTEIHGAEEHGEGHGAEEGHGAEAAEELFFKAVEAPLQYSEYTYAYEEESSTGYDSAVFLSESENYSYVRKEDAIFTRELFLLENRTILCLENVNRRVCSEVPQNSSFNTYAYTLEGLLFDRKAILDTVEANELFIEYGAVVFGDEISEASYLGRECSEITYVLDYGKLTVEQMWDVGLSPDSIEVLITKEFNFGLCIDPENGDVLHKLLTYSVFGEPHYTESFSTQLLWGEASPIEVPQNLDDEEDMSEFYSALKMSQNNYVACLSEAEPDMCIRSEAILSRNEKLCELIANSTSKDICYVNVALEKGESQLCMSAGEGSRGECFMEFAWKYNDASYCDELSGEKAQECMELISESGEDATQQEPQEEPSSGEGAGDEGSEASEPAGTECTVDADCVMAGCSSQLCVPHSLGDVATTCEWHSEYGCLQYSSCGCSNGACGWAQTAGYLECMENPEGHVQ
;
A
#
# COMPACT_ATOMS: atom_id res chain seq x y z
N MET A 1 -12.05 -32.27 -7.43
CA MET A 1 -11.79 -30.96 -8.04
C MET A 1 -10.36 -30.61 -7.69
N ASP A 2 -9.56 -30.36 -8.72
CA ASP A 2 -8.11 -30.21 -8.63
C ASP A 2 -7.79 -28.81 -8.09
N LYS A 3 -7.19 -28.73 -6.89
CA LYS A 3 -6.90 -27.45 -6.21
C LYS A 3 -5.89 -26.59 -6.96
N ASN A 4 -5.22 -27.13 -7.98
CA ASN A 4 -4.28 -26.42 -8.85
C ASN A 4 -4.92 -25.69 -10.03
N LYS A 5 -6.26 -25.62 -10.11
CA LYS A 5 -6.97 -24.88 -11.18
C LYS A 5 -7.79 -23.68 -10.71
N LEU A 6 -7.92 -23.46 -9.40
CA LEU A 6 -8.79 -22.39 -8.87
C LEU A 6 -8.03 -21.08 -8.58
N TYR A 7 -6.73 -21.15 -8.32
CA TYR A 7 -5.93 -19.98 -7.93
C TYR A 7 -5.42 -19.09 -9.09
N PRO A 8 -5.09 -19.60 -10.30
CA PRO A 8 -4.65 -18.71 -11.38
C PRO A 8 -5.81 -18.00 -12.11
N ILE A 9 -7.07 -18.28 -11.77
CA ILE A 9 -8.24 -17.71 -12.47
C ILE A 9 -8.65 -16.35 -11.86
N ILE A 10 -8.39 -16.12 -10.58
CA ILE A 10 -8.74 -14.87 -9.89
C ILE A 10 -7.72 -13.75 -10.20
N SER A 11 -6.51 -14.10 -10.66
CA SER A 11 -5.42 -13.15 -10.86
C SER A 11 -5.08 -12.87 -12.32
N LEU A 12 -5.77 -13.44 -13.32
CA LEU A 12 -5.36 -13.33 -14.72
C LEU A 12 -6.32 -12.52 -15.62
N ALA A 13 -7.62 -12.51 -15.35
CA ALA A 13 -8.58 -11.72 -16.13
C ALA A 13 -8.66 -10.24 -15.67
N LEU A 14 -8.15 -9.92 -14.47
CA LEU A 14 -8.26 -8.59 -13.87
C LEU A 14 -6.97 -7.75 -13.92
N VAL A 15 -5.81 -8.29 -14.34
CA VAL A 15 -4.55 -7.53 -14.16
C VAL A 15 -4.31 -6.47 -15.22
N ILE A 16 -4.90 -6.59 -16.41
CA ILE A 16 -4.82 -5.52 -17.42
C ILE A 16 -5.94 -4.47 -17.22
N LEU A 17 -7.03 -4.80 -16.52
CA LEU A 17 -8.18 -3.89 -16.37
C LEU A 17 -8.49 -3.41 -14.94
N ILE A 18 -8.32 -4.18 -13.87
CA ILE A 18 -8.94 -3.91 -12.56
C ILE A 18 -7.95 -4.02 -11.36
N ALA A 19 -6.65 -4.30 -11.55
CA ALA A 19 -5.72 -4.49 -10.43
C ALA A 19 -5.56 -3.29 -9.46
N GLY A 20 -5.99 -2.07 -9.85
CA GLY A 20 -6.09 -0.92 -8.94
C GLY A 20 -7.32 -0.96 -8.01
N ALA A 21 -8.47 -1.50 -8.46
CA ALA A 21 -9.73 -1.41 -7.71
C ALA A 21 -9.85 -2.49 -6.60
N ILE A 22 -9.29 -3.69 -6.79
CA ILE A 22 -9.47 -4.81 -5.85
C ILE A 22 -8.82 -4.53 -4.48
N TYR A 23 -7.68 -3.82 -4.46
CA TYR A 23 -6.98 -3.52 -3.20
C TYR A 23 -7.71 -2.47 -2.34
N VAL A 24 -8.53 -1.63 -2.96
CA VAL A 24 -9.29 -0.54 -2.32
C VAL A 24 -10.58 -1.06 -1.65
N ILE A 25 -11.14 -2.13 -2.19
CA ILE A 25 -12.49 -2.62 -1.86
C ILE A 25 -12.55 -3.43 -0.56
N ALA A 26 -11.44 -4.02 -0.11
CA ALA A 26 -11.43 -4.82 1.11
C ALA A 26 -11.44 -4.00 2.42
N ASP A 27 -11.08 -2.71 2.38
CA ASP A 27 -10.72 -1.95 3.61
C ASP A 27 -11.49 -0.62 3.82
N MET A 28 -12.44 -0.23 2.97
CA MET A 28 -13.08 1.10 3.05
C MET A 28 -14.58 1.06 3.38
N PHE A 29 -14.92 1.11 4.67
CA PHE A 29 -16.27 1.48 5.15
C PHE A 29 -16.23 2.82 5.89
N GLY A 30 -16.69 3.89 5.23
CA GLY A 30 -16.92 5.20 5.85
C GLY A 30 -17.20 6.26 4.80
N GLY A 31 -18.48 6.64 4.65
CA GLY A 31 -18.94 7.50 3.56
C GLY A 31 -18.81 9.00 3.83
N THR A 32 -18.62 9.79 2.77
CA THR A 32 -19.01 11.19 2.68
C THR A 32 -19.37 11.55 1.23
N GLU A 33 -20.41 12.37 1.07
CA GLU A 33 -21.00 12.80 -0.21
C GLU A 33 -20.10 13.77 -0.98
N ILE A 34 -19.86 13.54 -2.28
CA ILE A 34 -19.30 14.55 -3.22
C ILE A 34 -20.06 14.54 -4.57
N HIS A 35 -20.12 15.75 -5.16
CA HIS A 35 -20.93 16.18 -6.30
C HIS A 35 -20.75 15.42 -7.62
N GLY A 36 -21.87 15.30 -8.34
CA GLY A 36 -22.07 14.41 -9.48
C GLY A 36 -21.39 14.78 -10.79
N ALA A 37 -21.14 13.71 -11.56
CA ALA A 37 -20.73 13.75 -12.95
C ALA A 37 -21.88 14.26 -13.85
N GLU A 38 -21.49 15.04 -14.85
CA GLU A 38 -22.37 15.70 -15.81
C GLU A 38 -22.87 14.67 -16.84
N GLU A 39 -24.18 14.41 -16.88
CA GLU A 39 -24.82 13.53 -17.86
C GLU A 39 -24.69 14.13 -19.27
N HIS A 40 -23.93 13.46 -20.15
CA HIS A 40 -23.86 13.80 -21.56
C HIS A 40 -25.18 13.43 -22.28
N GLY A 41 -25.74 14.43 -22.97
CA GLY A 41 -27.08 14.39 -23.54
C GLY A 41 -27.27 13.50 -24.77
N GLU A 42 -28.47 12.95 -24.88
CA GLU A 42 -28.98 12.17 -26.01
C GLU A 42 -28.98 13.00 -27.31
N GLY A 43 -28.03 12.71 -28.20
CA GLY A 43 -27.89 13.28 -29.54
C GLY A 43 -28.36 12.32 -30.64
N HIS A 44 -29.22 12.82 -31.52
CA HIS A 44 -29.86 12.09 -32.61
C HIS A 44 -28.91 11.59 -33.73
N GLY A 45 -29.08 10.32 -34.12
CA GLY A 45 -28.98 9.82 -35.51
C GLY A 45 -27.58 9.79 -36.13
N ALA A 46 -26.69 8.96 -35.59
CA ALA A 46 -25.37 8.68 -36.15
C ALA A 46 -25.44 7.65 -37.28
N GLU A 47 -24.53 7.75 -38.25
CA GLU A 47 -24.24 6.69 -39.22
C GLU A 47 -23.72 5.46 -38.43
N GLU A 48 -24.63 4.55 -38.11
CA GLU A 48 -24.42 3.40 -37.23
C GLU A 48 -23.32 2.46 -37.78
N GLY A 49 -22.25 2.27 -36.99
CA GLY A 49 -21.54 0.99 -36.94
C GLY A 49 -20.04 0.96 -37.20
N HIS A 50 -19.41 2.01 -37.75
CA HIS A 50 -17.97 1.94 -38.07
C HIS A 50 -17.04 2.31 -36.91
N GLY A 51 -17.50 3.11 -35.95
CA GLY A 51 -16.67 3.56 -34.82
C GLY A 51 -16.40 2.46 -33.80
N ALA A 52 -17.45 1.77 -33.34
CA ALA A 52 -17.32 0.70 -32.36
C ALA A 52 -16.45 -0.48 -32.85
N GLU A 53 -16.57 -0.89 -34.12
CA GLU A 53 -15.73 -1.95 -34.71
C GLU A 53 -14.24 -1.53 -34.76
N ALA A 54 -13.96 -0.27 -35.10
CA ALA A 54 -12.60 0.25 -35.10
C ALA A 54 -12.03 0.38 -33.67
N ALA A 55 -12.87 0.74 -32.69
CA ALA A 55 -12.47 0.83 -31.28
C ALA A 55 -12.15 -0.56 -30.71
N GLU A 56 -12.95 -1.58 -31.06
CA GLU A 56 -12.71 -2.98 -30.72
C GLU A 56 -11.39 -3.48 -31.33
N GLU A 57 -11.14 -3.21 -32.62
CA GLU A 57 -9.87 -3.59 -33.27
C GLU A 57 -8.67 -2.94 -32.56
N LEU A 58 -8.77 -1.66 -32.22
CA LEU A 58 -7.72 -0.93 -31.53
C LEU A 58 -7.50 -1.44 -30.09
N PHE A 59 -8.57 -1.80 -29.39
CA PHE A 59 -8.51 -2.41 -28.07
C PHE A 59 -7.73 -3.73 -28.09
N PHE A 60 -8.09 -4.66 -28.97
CA PHE A 60 -7.38 -5.95 -29.06
C PHE A 60 -5.94 -5.78 -29.52
N LYS A 61 -5.67 -4.85 -30.44
CA LYS A 61 -4.30 -4.48 -30.81
C LYS A 61 -3.48 -4.06 -29.59
N ALA A 62 -4.06 -3.30 -28.66
CA ALA A 62 -3.39 -2.88 -27.45
C ALA A 62 -3.17 -4.01 -26.44
N VAL A 63 -4.17 -4.86 -26.22
CA VAL A 63 -4.06 -6.04 -25.35
C VAL A 63 -3.00 -7.01 -25.85
N GLU A 64 -2.89 -7.19 -27.16
CA GLU A 64 -1.94 -8.11 -27.78
C GLU A 64 -0.54 -7.51 -28.02
N ALA A 65 -0.37 -6.19 -27.94
CA ALA A 65 0.90 -5.52 -28.24
C ALA A 65 2.11 -6.11 -27.46
N PRO A 66 2.00 -6.42 -26.15
CA PRO A 66 3.12 -7.00 -25.40
C PRO A 66 3.54 -8.39 -25.90
N LEU A 67 2.66 -9.17 -26.54
CA LEU A 67 2.95 -10.54 -27.01
C LEU A 67 4.07 -10.61 -28.06
N GLN A 68 4.41 -9.48 -28.68
CA GLN A 68 5.41 -9.40 -29.73
C GLN A 68 6.84 -9.34 -29.18
N TYR A 69 7.00 -9.17 -27.87
CA TYR A 69 8.28 -8.91 -27.23
C TYR A 69 8.54 -9.93 -26.12
N SER A 70 9.73 -10.52 -26.12
CA SER A 70 10.22 -11.37 -25.02
C SER A 70 11.05 -10.60 -24.00
N GLU A 71 11.41 -9.35 -24.32
CA GLU A 71 12.18 -8.46 -23.47
C GLU A 71 11.52 -7.08 -23.48
N TYR A 72 11.41 -6.44 -22.32
CA TYR A 72 10.82 -5.11 -22.24
C TYR A 72 11.22 -4.36 -20.97
N THR A 73 11.02 -3.05 -21.01
CA THR A 73 10.88 -2.18 -19.84
C THR A 73 9.58 -1.40 -19.98
N TYR A 74 8.74 -1.46 -18.94
CA TYR A 74 7.47 -0.74 -18.92
C TYR A 74 7.32 -0.06 -17.56
N ALA A 75 7.04 1.24 -17.55
CA ALA A 75 6.77 1.98 -16.33
C ALA A 75 5.54 2.88 -16.50
N TYR A 76 4.77 2.98 -15.43
CA TYR A 76 3.59 3.83 -15.37
C TYR A 76 3.37 4.38 -13.96
N GLU A 77 2.70 5.52 -13.90
CA GLU A 77 2.18 6.11 -12.67
C GLU A 77 0.67 5.86 -12.62
N GLU A 78 0.12 5.63 -11.45
CA GLU A 78 -1.29 5.38 -11.18
C GLU A 78 -1.77 6.37 -10.11
N GLU A 79 -2.71 7.22 -10.47
CA GLU A 79 -3.43 8.12 -9.57
C GLU A 79 -4.79 7.50 -9.25
N SER A 80 -5.28 7.69 -8.02
CA SER A 80 -6.57 7.15 -7.62
C SER A 80 -7.41 8.16 -6.86
N SER A 81 -8.74 8.00 -6.93
CA SER A 81 -9.67 8.85 -6.17
C SER A 81 -9.50 8.74 -4.66
N THR A 82 -8.79 7.73 -4.18
CA THR A 82 -8.47 7.54 -2.76
C THR A 82 -7.19 8.30 -2.35
N GLY A 83 -6.49 8.95 -3.29
CA GLY A 83 -5.21 9.61 -3.06
C GLY A 83 -4.05 8.64 -2.81
N TYR A 84 -4.24 7.36 -3.13
CA TYR A 84 -3.21 6.34 -3.00
C TYR A 84 -2.52 6.18 -4.35
N ASP A 85 -1.66 7.15 -4.65
CA ASP A 85 -0.92 7.15 -5.90
C ASP A 85 0.23 6.13 -5.82
N SER A 86 0.52 5.49 -6.94
CA SER A 86 1.61 4.53 -7.02
C SER A 86 2.34 4.59 -8.36
N ALA A 87 3.62 4.26 -8.35
CA ALA A 87 4.42 4.09 -9.55
C ALA A 87 4.81 2.61 -9.69
N VAL A 88 4.73 2.10 -10.91
CA VAL A 88 5.09 0.72 -11.23
C VAL A 88 6.15 0.73 -12.32
N PHE A 89 7.17 -0.10 -12.12
CA PHE A 89 8.25 -0.35 -13.07
C PHE A 89 8.42 -1.85 -13.25
N LEU A 90 8.40 -2.29 -14.50
CA LEU A 90 8.53 -3.68 -14.92
C LEU A 90 9.74 -3.81 -15.85
N SER A 91 10.52 -4.86 -15.69
CA SER A 91 11.52 -5.23 -16.67
C SER A 91 11.62 -6.74 -16.82
N GLU A 92 11.53 -7.21 -18.06
CA GLU A 92 11.64 -8.61 -18.43
C GLU A 92 12.81 -8.79 -19.39
N SER A 93 13.64 -9.80 -19.17
CA SER A 93 14.71 -10.22 -20.06
C SER A 93 14.74 -11.75 -20.18
N GLU A 94 15.61 -12.30 -21.04
CA GLU A 94 15.83 -13.75 -21.08
C GLU A 94 16.25 -14.38 -19.74
N ASN A 95 16.80 -13.61 -18.80
CA ASN A 95 17.42 -14.15 -17.58
C ASN A 95 16.72 -13.73 -16.27
N TYR A 96 15.80 -12.78 -16.34
CA TYR A 96 15.09 -12.28 -15.16
C TYR A 96 13.77 -11.63 -15.52
N SER A 97 12.88 -11.61 -14.54
CA SER A 97 11.76 -10.70 -14.44
C SER A 97 11.91 -9.82 -13.21
N TYR A 98 11.51 -8.57 -13.33
CA TYR A 98 11.61 -7.61 -12.25
C TYR A 98 10.38 -6.72 -12.20
N VAL A 99 9.88 -6.52 -10.99
CA VAL A 99 8.75 -5.66 -10.68
C VAL A 99 9.15 -4.76 -9.54
N ARG A 100 8.96 -3.46 -9.69
CA ARG A 100 9.01 -2.50 -8.59
C ARG A 100 7.69 -1.76 -8.54
N LYS A 101 7.05 -1.75 -7.38
CA LYS A 101 5.86 -0.94 -7.09
C LYS A 101 6.17 -0.03 -5.91
N GLU A 102 6.06 1.26 -6.13
CA GLU A 102 6.27 2.32 -5.13
C GLU A 102 4.93 3.00 -4.86
N ASP A 103 4.60 3.18 -3.59
CA ASP A 103 3.47 3.98 -3.14
C ASP A 103 3.93 4.96 -2.04
N ALA A 104 3.02 5.76 -1.51
CA ALA A 104 3.37 6.76 -0.50
C ALA A 104 3.93 6.19 0.81
N ILE A 105 3.74 4.90 1.07
CA ILE A 105 4.10 4.26 2.35
C ILE A 105 5.38 3.46 2.18
N PHE A 106 5.48 2.64 1.13
CA PHE A 106 6.64 1.80 0.91
C PHE A 106 6.83 1.43 -0.57
N THR A 107 8.03 0.95 -0.87
CA THR A 107 8.41 0.35 -2.14
C THR A 107 8.51 -1.15 -1.97
N ARG A 108 8.12 -1.89 -3.00
CA ARG A 108 8.29 -3.34 -3.07
C ARG A 108 8.94 -3.68 -4.37
N GLU A 109 9.88 -4.61 -4.31
CA GLU A 109 10.57 -5.11 -5.48
C GLU A 109 10.51 -6.63 -5.48
N LEU A 110 10.19 -7.21 -6.63
CA LEU A 110 10.23 -8.65 -6.87
C LEU A 110 11.27 -8.93 -7.95
N PHE A 111 12.20 -9.82 -7.64
CA PHE A 111 13.20 -10.33 -8.57
C PHE A 111 12.90 -11.82 -8.83
N LEU A 112 12.49 -12.16 -10.05
CA LEU A 112 12.33 -13.54 -10.50
C LEU A 112 13.57 -13.91 -11.31
N LEU A 113 14.45 -14.70 -10.72
CA LEU A 113 15.68 -15.19 -11.36
C LEU A 113 15.52 -16.68 -11.66
N GLU A 114 16.33 -17.22 -12.57
CA GLU A 114 16.25 -18.63 -13.04
C GLU A 114 16.09 -19.67 -11.90
N ASN A 115 16.71 -19.43 -10.74
CA ASN A 115 16.73 -20.40 -9.63
C ASN A 115 16.28 -19.83 -8.28
N ARG A 116 15.81 -18.58 -8.21
CA ARG A 116 15.35 -17.98 -6.95
C ARG A 116 14.44 -16.78 -7.17
N THR A 117 13.53 -16.59 -6.22
CA THR A 117 12.69 -15.41 -6.12
C THR A 117 13.15 -14.59 -4.92
N ILE A 118 13.40 -13.31 -5.12
CA ILE A 118 13.75 -12.37 -4.03
C ILE A 118 12.64 -11.34 -3.96
N LEU A 119 12.13 -11.11 -2.75
CA LEU A 119 11.26 -9.98 -2.45
C LEU A 119 12.08 -8.98 -1.65
N CYS A 120 11.97 -7.70 -1.98
CA CYS A 120 12.44 -6.62 -1.15
C CYS A 120 11.26 -5.72 -0.77
N LEU A 121 11.28 -5.27 0.47
CA LEU A 121 10.37 -4.27 1.01
C LEU A 121 11.24 -3.12 1.50
N GLU A 122 10.88 -1.90 1.14
CA GLU A 122 11.63 -0.70 1.50
C GLU A 122 10.67 0.36 1.98
N ASN A 123 10.87 0.87 3.19
CA ASN A 123 10.32 2.17 3.58
C ASN A 123 11.46 3.18 3.65
N VAL A 124 11.14 4.40 4.07
CA VAL A 124 12.12 5.49 4.15
C VAL A 124 13.37 5.14 4.96
N ASN A 125 13.26 4.26 5.97
CA ASN A 125 14.31 4.06 6.97
C ASN A 125 15.00 2.71 6.85
N ARG A 126 14.38 1.73 6.19
CA ARG A 126 14.86 0.35 6.16
C ARG A 126 14.44 -0.31 4.86
N ARG A 127 15.39 -1.00 4.22
CA ARG A 127 15.15 -1.96 3.14
C ARG A 127 15.48 -3.35 3.67
N VAL A 128 14.54 -4.27 3.51
CA VAL A 128 14.68 -5.68 3.89
C VAL A 128 14.44 -6.54 2.66
N CYS A 129 15.39 -7.41 2.34
CA CYS A 129 15.33 -8.28 1.17
C CYS A 129 15.48 -9.74 1.59
N SER A 130 14.58 -10.62 1.18
CA SER A 130 14.70 -12.05 1.47
C SER A 130 14.34 -12.91 0.27
N GLU A 131 14.87 -14.13 0.22
CA GLU A 131 14.38 -15.13 -0.73
C GLU A 131 12.95 -15.54 -0.33
N VAL A 132 12.10 -15.84 -1.32
CA VAL A 132 10.72 -16.30 -1.09
C VAL A 132 10.65 -17.82 -1.31
N PRO A 133 10.64 -18.64 -0.25
CA PRO A 133 10.43 -20.08 -0.37
C PRO A 133 9.06 -20.39 -0.97
N GLN A 134 8.92 -21.49 -1.74
CA GLN A 134 7.65 -21.91 -2.37
C GLN A 134 6.46 -22.14 -1.40
N ASN A 135 6.69 -22.18 -0.08
CA ASN A 135 5.65 -22.34 0.95
C ASN A 135 5.65 -21.23 2.02
N SER A 136 6.34 -20.11 1.80
CA SER A 136 6.28 -18.97 2.71
C SER A 136 4.94 -18.22 2.63
N SER A 137 4.64 -17.47 3.70
CA SER A 137 3.52 -16.52 3.76
C SER A 137 3.62 -15.43 2.68
N PHE A 138 4.82 -15.18 2.16
CA PHE A 138 5.09 -14.17 1.14
C PHE A 138 4.74 -14.59 -0.28
N ASN A 139 4.43 -15.87 -0.54
CA ASN A 139 4.08 -16.32 -1.88
C ASN A 139 2.89 -15.56 -2.47
N THR A 140 1.83 -15.35 -1.68
CA THR A 140 0.66 -14.58 -2.14
C THR A 140 1.06 -13.17 -2.59
N TYR A 141 2.03 -12.58 -1.89
CA TYR A 141 2.54 -11.25 -2.18
C TYR A 141 3.39 -11.24 -3.46
N ALA A 142 4.33 -12.19 -3.56
CA ALA A 142 5.13 -12.39 -4.75
C ALA A 142 4.25 -12.65 -5.98
N TYR A 143 3.22 -13.49 -5.86
CA TYR A 143 2.27 -13.74 -6.95
C TYR A 143 1.49 -12.49 -7.37
N THR A 144 1.14 -11.62 -6.42
CA THR A 144 0.46 -10.35 -6.73
C THR A 144 1.37 -9.42 -7.54
N LEU A 145 2.65 -9.31 -7.16
CA LEU A 145 3.62 -8.51 -7.92
C LEU A 145 3.97 -9.16 -9.26
N GLU A 146 4.21 -10.48 -9.30
CA GLU A 146 4.46 -11.25 -10.53
C GLU A 146 3.31 -11.10 -11.52
N GLY A 147 2.06 -11.05 -11.04
CA GLY A 147 0.88 -10.83 -11.86
C GLY A 147 0.94 -9.55 -12.68
N LEU A 148 1.70 -8.52 -12.26
CA LEU A 148 1.88 -7.28 -13.01
C LEU A 148 2.72 -7.46 -14.28
N LEU A 149 3.48 -8.56 -14.41
CA LEU A 149 4.26 -8.86 -15.60
C LEU A 149 3.36 -9.32 -16.76
N PHE A 150 3.83 -9.10 -17.99
CA PHE A 150 3.15 -9.54 -19.19
C PHE A 150 3.34 -11.05 -19.41
N ASP A 151 2.59 -11.87 -18.70
CA ASP A 151 2.56 -13.31 -18.96
C ASP A 151 1.80 -13.61 -20.27
N ARG A 152 2.47 -14.32 -21.18
CA ARG A 152 1.91 -14.65 -22.50
C ARG A 152 0.62 -15.45 -22.40
N LYS A 153 0.53 -16.37 -21.44
CA LYS A 153 -0.69 -17.16 -21.26
C LYS A 153 -1.81 -16.28 -20.69
N ALA A 154 -1.51 -15.43 -19.70
CA ALA A 154 -2.43 -14.45 -19.14
C ALA A 154 -3.05 -13.53 -20.19
N ILE A 155 -2.23 -13.01 -21.11
CA ILE A 155 -2.72 -12.13 -22.17
C ILE A 155 -3.67 -12.89 -23.11
N LEU A 156 -3.32 -14.11 -23.53
CA LEU A 156 -4.20 -14.91 -24.40
C LEU A 156 -5.51 -15.30 -23.71
N ASP A 157 -5.45 -15.69 -22.44
CA ASP A 157 -6.65 -15.97 -21.63
C ASP A 157 -7.52 -14.68 -21.50
N THR A 158 -6.88 -13.51 -21.39
CA THR A 158 -7.56 -12.20 -21.35
C THR A 158 -8.23 -11.86 -22.67
N VAL A 159 -7.58 -12.13 -23.81
CA VAL A 159 -8.17 -11.94 -25.14
C VAL A 159 -9.44 -12.79 -25.28
N GLU A 160 -9.34 -14.09 -24.97
CA GLU A 160 -10.50 -15.01 -25.03
C GLU A 160 -11.64 -14.56 -24.10
N ALA A 161 -11.32 -14.12 -22.88
CA ALA A 161 -12.33 -13.60 -21.96
C ALA A 161 -13.01 -12.33 -22.49
N ASN A 162 -12.26 -11.39 -23.09
CA ASN A 162 -12.82 -10.17 -23.66
C ASN A 162 -13.70 -10.44 -24.89
N GLU A 163 -13.31 -11.37 -25.76
CA GLU A 163 -14.17 -11.82 -26.86
C GLU A 163 -15.52 -12.34 -26.35
N LEU A 164 -15.53 -13.12 -25.26
CA LEU A 164 -16.76 -13.60 -24.63
C LEU A 164 -17.56 -12.46 -23.98
N PHE A 165 -16.92 -11.51 -23.30
CA PHE A 165 -17.63 -10.35 -22.75
C PHE A 165 -18.31 -9.53 -23.85
N ILE A 166 -17.67 -9.36 -25.00
CA ILE A 166 -18.25 -8.69 -26.17
C ILE A 166 -19.41 -9.52 -26.74
N GLU A 167 -19.21 -10.83 -26.93
CA GLU A 167 -20.25 -11.76 -27.41
C GLU A 167 -21.50 -11.73 -26.52
N TYR A 168 -21.31 -11.66 -25.21
CA TYR A 168 -22.40 -11.60 -24.22
C TYR A 168 -22.99 -10.19 -24.06
N GLY A 169 -22.43 -9.19 -24.73
CA GLY A 169 -22.85 -7.79 -24.66
C GLY A 169 -22.53 -7.11 -23.33
N ALA A 170 -21.66 -7.71 -22.52
CA ALA A 170 -21.17 -7.15 -21.27
C ALA A 170 -20.13 -6.04 -21.52
N VAL A 171 -19.34 -6.15 -22.58
CA VAL A 171 -18.50 -5.05 -23.07
C VAL A 171 -19.21 -4.32 -24.22
N VAL A 172 -19.28 -3.00 -24.13
CA VAL A 172 -19.83 -2.13 -25.18
C VAL A 172 -18.88 -0.98 -25.43
N PHE A 173 -18.32 -0.91 -26.64
CA PHE A 173 -17.46 0.20 -27.09
C PHE A 173 -18.28 1.44 -27.44
N GLY A 174 -17.70 2.61 -27.20
CA GLY A 174 -18.22 3.88 -27.69
C GLY A 174 -18.09 4.01 -29.21
N ASP A 175 -18.95 4.83 -29.81
CA ASP A 175 -18.99 5.04 -31.26
C ASP A 175 -17.94 6.04 -31.78
N GLU A 176 -17.27 6.77 -30.88
CA GLU A 176 -16.31 7.81 -31.23
C GLU A 176 -14.89 7.38 -30.85
N ILE A 177 -13.97 7.53 -31.82
CA ILE A 177 -12.53 7.50 -31.59
C ILE A 177 -12.03 8.94 -31.73
N SER A 178 -11.49 9.50 -30.64
CA SER A 178 -10.89 10.84 -30.64
C SER A 178 -9.38 10.73 -30.87
N GLU A 179 -8.81 11.73 -31.56
CA GLU A 179 -7.35 11.90 -31.57
C GLU A 179 -6.95 12.72 -30.34
N ALA A 180 -5.97 12.23 -29.59
CA ALA A 180 -5.44 12.86 -28.39
C ALA A 180 -3.91 12.87 -28.40
N SER A 181 -3.30 13.57 -27.44
CA SER A 181 -1.84 13.60 -27.29
C SER A 181 -1.48 13.60 -25.81
N TYR A 182 -0.70 12.61 -25.39
CA TYR A 182 -0.25 12.44 -24.01
C TYR A 182 1.27 12.49 -23.95
N LEU A 183 1.81 13.37 -23.11
CA LEU A 183 3.26 13.63 -22.99
C LEU A 183 3.95 13.91 -24.35
N GLY A 184 3.21 14.50 -25.31
CA GLY A 184 3.69 14.82 -26.65
C GLY A 184 3.72 13.64 -27.64
N ARG A 185 3.10 12.51 -27.28
CA ARG A 185 2.84 11.37 -28.18
C ARG A 185 1.38 11.39 -28.59
N GLU A 186 1.12 11.32 -29.89
CA GLU A 186 -0.24 11.20 -30.43
C GLU A 186 -0.81 9.80 -30.15
N CYS A 187 -2.12 9.72 -29.89
CA CYS A 187 -2.84 8.48 -29.69
C CYS A 187 -4.29 8.59 -30.14
N SER A 188 -4.91 7.45 -30.38
CA SER A 188 -6.33 7.32 -30.59
C SER A 188 -7.00 6.91 -29.27
N GLU A 189 -7.92 7.73 -28.79
CA GLU A 189 -8.67 7.53 -27.57
C GLU A 189 -9.96 6.76 -27.87
N ILE A 190 -10.20 5.70 -27.11
CA ILE A 190 -11.41 4.88 -27.15
C ILE A 190 -12.03 4.81 -25.76
N THR A 191 -13.34 4.60 -25.71
CA THR A 191 -14.06 4.33 -24.47
C THR A 191 -14.87 3.06 -24.59
N TYR A 192 -15.06 2.35 -23.47
CA TYR A 192 -15.97 1.22 -23.40
C TYR A 192 -16.49 1.00 -21.98
N VAL A 193 -17.63 0.32 -21.90
CA VAL A 193 -18.28 -0.02 -20.64
C VAL A 193 -18.25 -1.53 -20.46
N LEU A 194 -17.82 -2.01 -19.30
CA LEU A 194 -17.95 -3.39 -18.85
C LEU A 194 -19.05 -3.46 -17.78
N ASP A 195 -20.16 -4.11 -18.12
CA ASP A 195 -21.33 -4.27 -17.25
C ASP A 195 -21.56 -5.75 -16.90
N TYR A 196 -21.11 -6.16 -15.72
CA TYR A 196 -21.32 -7.51 -15.19
C TYR A 196 -22.81 -7.82 -14.96
N GLY A 197 -23.66 -6.80 -14.81
CA GLY A 197 -25.11 -6.96 -14.69
C GLY A 197 -25.78 -7.55 -15.93
N LYS A 198 -25.09 -7.56 -17.08
CA LYS A 198 -25.56 -8.19 -18.33
C LYS A 198 -25.22 -9.67 -18.42
N LEU A 199 -24.34 -10.18 -17.57
CA LEU A 199 -23.95 -11.59 -17.56
C LEU A 199 -24.95 -12.42 -16.75
N THR A 200 -25.32 -13.57 -17.31
CA THR A 200 -25.95 -14.63 -16.52
C THR A 200 -24.91 -15.33 -15.66
N VAL A 201 -25.35 -16.06 -14.62
CA VAL A 201 -24.44 -16.84 -13.77
C VAL A 201 -23.61 -17.84 -14.58
N GLU A 202 -24.20 -18.49 -15.59
CA GLU A 202 -23.47 -19.43 -16.47
C GLU A 202 -22.37 -18.72 -17.26
N GLN A 203 -22.70 -17.58 -17.88
CA GLN A 203 -21.74 -16.75 -18.60
C GLN A 203 -20.62 -16.21 -17.72
N MET A 204 -20.90 -15.87 -16.46
CA MET A 204 -19.86 -15.48 -15.49
C MET A 204 -18.85 -16.62 -15.31
N TRP A 205 -19.29 -17.86 -15.16
CA TRP A 205 -18.38 -19.01 -15.05
C TRP A 205 -17.56 -19.23 -16.33
N ASP A 206 -18.14 -18.99 -17.50
CA ASP A 206 -17.45 -19.13 -18.79
C ASP A 206 -16.26 -18.16 -18.93
N VAL A 207 -16.39 -16.95 -18.39
CA VAL A 207 -15.32 -15.94 -18.34
C VAL A 207 -14.47 -15.99 -17.06
N GLY A 208 -14.64 -17.04 -16.24
CA GLY A 208 -13.86 -17.24 -15.01
C GLY A 208 -14.25 -16.34 -13.83
N LEU A 209 -15.39 -15.66 -13.88
CA LEU A 209 -15.92 -14.84 -12.79
C LEU A 209 -16.83 -15.66 -11.87
N SER A 210 -16.65 -15.50 -10.56
CA SER A 210 -17.59 -16.01 -9.57
C SER A 210 -18.73 -15.01 -9.38
N PRO A 211 -20.02 -15.43 -9.40
CA PRO A 211 -21.15 -14.55 -9.11
C PRO A 211 -21.14 -14.02 -7.66
N ASP A 212 -20.43 -14.71 -6.77
CA ASP A 212 -20.25 -14.32 -5.36
C ASP A 212 -18.98 -13.50 -5.13
N SER A 213 -18.23 -13.19 -6.20
CA SER A 213 -17.05 -12.31 -6.10
C SER A 213 -17.47 -10.91 -5.64
N ILE A 214 -16.66 -10.30 -4.79
CA ILE A 214 -17.01 -9.01 -4.18
C ILE A 214 -17.14 -7.92 -5.25
N GLU A 215 -16.32 -8.01 -6.31
CA GLU A 215 -16.31 -7.13 -7.47
C GLU A 215 -17.69 -7.10 -8.15
N VAL A 216 -18.27 -8.27 -8.42
CA VAL A 216 -19.60 -8.40 -9.05
C VAL A 216 -20.71 -7.87 -8.12
N LEU A 217 -20.55 -8.02 -6.81
CA LEU A 217 -21.56 -7.64 -5.84
C LEU A 217 -21.64 -6.12 -5.62
N ILE A 218 -20.50 -5.42 -5.61
CA ILE A 218 -20.43 -4.01 -5.24
C ILE A 218 -20.34 -3.06 -6.44
N THR A 219 -19.81 -3.54 -7.58
CA THR A 219 -19.59 -2.73 -8.78
C THR A 219 -20.08 -3.50 -9.99
N LYS A 220 -21.22 -3.07 -10.53
CA LYS A 220 -21.81 -3.70 -11.72
C LYS A 220 -21.22 -3.19 -13.01
N GLU A 221 -20.81 -1.93 -13.02
CA GLU A 221 -20.41 -1.21 -14.22
C GLU A 221 -19.05 -0.54 -14.02
N PHE A 222 -18.17 -0.74 -15.00
CA PHE A 222 -16.87 -0.10 -15.11
C PHE A 222 -16.80 0.63 -16.44
N ASN A 223 -16.38 1.89 -16.40
CA ASN A 223 -16.21 2.73 -17.56
C ASN A 223 -14.72 2.95 -17.80
N PHE A 224 -14.25 2.58 -18.99
CA PHE A 224 -12.85 2.67 -19.37
C PHE A 224 -12.67 3.72 -20.46
N GLY A 225 -11.62 4.53 -20.33
CA GLY A 225 -11.03 5.34 -21.40
C GLY A 225 -9.59 4.91 -21.61
N LEU A 226 -9.19 4.67 -22.86
CA LEU A 226 -7.84 4.26 -23.22
C LEU A 226 -7.33 5.16 -24.34
N CYS A 227 -6.13 5.73 -24.17
CA CYS A 227 -5.40 6.41 -25.23
C CYS A 227 -4.30 5.47 -25.74
N ILE A 228 -4.48 5.00 -26.98
CA ILE A 228 -3.69 3.93 -27.59
C ILE A 228 -2.91 4.51 -28.78
N ASP A 229 -1.61 4.28 -28.82
CA ASP A 229 -0.78 4.60 -29.99
C ASP A 229 -1.21 3.72 -31.18
N PRO A 230 -1.77 4.31 -32.25
CA PRO A 230 -2.38 3.54 -33.32
C PRO A 230 -1.37 2.77 -34.16
N GLU A 231 -0.06 3.05 -34.07
CA GLU A 231 0.95 2.35 -34.85
C GLU A 231 1.35 1.02 -34.20
N ASN A 232 1.66 1.03 -32.91
CA ASN A 232 2.20 -0.13 -32.16
C ASN A 232 1.19 -0.77 -31.19
N GLY A 233 0.10 -0.08 -30.83
CA GLY A 233 -0.86 -0.55 -29.83
C GLY A 233 -0.48 -0.20 -28.39
N ASP A 234 0.51 0.66 -28.15
CA ASP A 234 0.91 1.04 -26.80
C ASP A 234 -0.22 1.80 -26.09
N VAL A 235 -0.59 1.37 -24.88
CA VAL A 235 -1.45 2.17 -24.01
C VAL A 235 -0.61 3.27 -23.36
N LEU A 236 -0.89 4.52 -23.69
CA LEU A 236 -0.18 5.68 -23.15
C LEU A 236 -0.86 6.25 -21.91
N HIS A 237 -2.19 6.13 -21.88
CA HIS A 237 -3.02 6.58 -20.78
C HIS A 237 -4.27 5.71 -20.68
N LYS A 238 -4.69 5.47 -19.44
CA LYS A 238 -5.88 4.71 -19.10
C LYS A 238 -6.61 5.40 -17.96
N LEU A 239 -7.92 5.57 -18.12
CA LEU A 239 -8.86 6.03 -17.11
C LEU A 239 -9.88 4.92 -16.84
N LEU A 240 -10.02 4.53 -15.59
CA LEU A 240 -11.06 3.64 -15.11
C LEU A 240 -11.94 4.43 -14.14
N THR A 241 -13.23 4.51 -14.41
CA THR A 241 -14.22 5.05 -13.48
C THR A 241 -15.24 3.98 -13.12
N TYR A 242 -15.64 3.95 -11.86
CA TYR A 242 -16.54 2.94 -11.33
C TYR A 242 -17.28 3.47 -10.10
N SER A 243 -18.26 2.72 -9.61
CA SER A 243 -18.95 3.08 -8.37
C SER A 243 -18.95 1.94 -7.37
N VAL A 244 -18.71 2.28 -6.11
CA VAL A 244 -18.78 1.37 -4.96
C VAL A 244 -19.87 1.88 -4.04
N PHE A 245 -20.93 1.09 -3.86
CA PHE A 245 -22.12 1.48 -3.08
C PHE A 245 -22.77 2.82 -3.50
N GLY A 246 -22.63 3.21 -4.77
CA GLY A 246 -23.18 4.47 -5.31
C GLY A 246 -22.21 5.66 -5.25
N GLU A 247 -21.08 5.53 -4.56
CA GLU A 247 -20.04 6.55 -4.56
C GLU A 247 -19.14 6.38 -5.78
N PRO A 248 -18.80 7.47 -6.50
CA PRO A 248 -17.94 7.40 -7.68
C PRO A 248 -16.46 7.27 -7.26
N HIS A 249 -15.74 6.41 -7.97
CA HIS A 249 -14.31 6.19 -7.84
C HIS A 249 -13.64 6.24 -9.20
N TYR A 250 -12.34 6.54 -9.21
CA TYR A 250 -11.53 6.45 -10.41
C TYR A 250 -10.11 5.97 -10.10
N THR A 251 -9.51 5.41 -11.14
CA THR A 251 -8.08 5.12 -11.23
C THR A 251 -7.61 5.62 -12.59
N GLU A 252 -6.59 6.44 -12.61
CA GLU A 252 -5.99 7.00 -13.82
C GLU A 252 -4.54 6.54 -13.89
N SER A 253 -4.05 6.12 -15.05
CA SER A 253 -2.66 5.66 -15.18
C SER A 253 -2.02 6.17 -16.45
N PHE A 254 -0.73 6.52 -16.34
CA PHE A 254 0.05 7.17 -17.38
C PHE A 254 1.36 6.41 -17.60
N SER A 255 1.63 6.00 -18.82
CA SER A 255 2.86 5.29 -19.15
C SER A 255 4.02 6.29 -19.23
N THR A 256 5.00 6.16 -18.33
CA THR A 256 6.17 7.04 -18.24
C THR A 256 7.38 6.49 -19.00
N GLN A 257 7.43 5.17 -19.22
CA GLN A 257 8.47 4.51 -20.01
C GLN A 257 7.92 3.30 -20.75
N LEU A 258 8.16 3.22 -22.06
CA LEU A 258 7.83 2.05 -22.87
C LEU A 258 9.03 1.70 -23.77
N LEU A 259 9.77 0.67 -23.41
CA LEU A 259 10.89 0.14 -24.19
C LEU A 259 10.59 -1.32 -24.54
N TRP A 260 10.00 -1.53 -25.71
CA TRP A 260 9.72 -2.87 -26.21
C TRP A 260 10.94 -3.47 -26.93
N GLY A 261 11.28 -4.71 -26.60
CA GLY A 261 12.48 -5.39 -27.12
C GLY A 261 13.78 -4.97 -26.43
N GLU A 262 13.71 -4.22 -25.32
CA GLU A 262 14.88 -3.81 -24.53
C GLU A 262 14.57 -3.86 -23.03
N ALA A 263 15.30 -4.71 -22.31
CA ALA A 263 15.24 -4.81 -20.86
C ALA A 263 16.23 -3.83 -20.19
N SER A 264 15.75 -3.03 -19.25
CA SER A 264 16.61 -2.18 -18.43
C SER A 264 17.38 -3.04 -17.43
N PRO A 265 18.70 -2.86 -17.29
CA PRO A 265 19.49 -3.65 -16.35
C PRO A 265 19.02 -3.43 -14.91
N ILE A 266 18.97 -4.49 -14.13
CA ILE A 266 18.57 -4.45 -12.72
C ILE A 266 19.75 -4.79 -11.80
N GLU A 267 19.76 -4.19 -10.61
CA GLU A 267 20.74 -4.51 -9.57
C GLU A 267 20.12 -5.49 -8.56
N VAL A 268 20.52 -6.76 -8.65
CA VAL A 268 20.03 -7.80 -7.75
C VAL A 268 20.66 -7.61 -6.35
N PRO A 269 19.86 -7.55 -5.27
CA PRO A 269 20.37 -7.40 -3.91
C PRO A 269 21.27 -8.60 -3.54
N GLN A 270 22.46 -8.28 -3.03
CA GLN A 270 23.46 -9.29 -2.65
C GLN A 270 23.34 -9.69 -1.18
N ASN A 271 22.94 -8.75 -0.32
CA ASN A 271 22.69 -9.00 1.09
C ASN A 271 21.22 -9.32 1.26
N LEU A 272 20.95 -10.50 1.81
CA LEU A 272 19.59 -10.95 2.11
C LEU A 272 19.46 -11.11 3.63
N ASP A 273 18.37 -10.58 4.14
CA ASP A 273 17.91 -10.73 5.50
C ASP A 273 17.18 -12.08 5.65
N ASP A 274 17.03 -12.52 6.89
CA ASP A 274 16.25 -13.72 7.17
C ASP A 274 14.74 -13.49 7.04
N GLU A 275 13.99 -14.59 6.99
CA GLU A 275 12.54 -14.55 6.80
C GLU A 275 11.81 -13.94 8.01
N GLU A 276 12.39 -14.01 9.21
CA GLU A 276 11.81 -13.47 10.45
C GLU A 276 11.85 -11.94 10.42
N ASP A 277 13.01 -11.36 10.09
CA ASP A 277 13.20 -9.93 9.86
C ASP A 277 12.21 -9.40 8.81
N MET A 278 12.04 -10.14 7.71
CA MET A 278 11.09 -9.77 6.66
C MET A 278 9.64 -9.82 7.16
N SER A 279 9.27 -10.82 7.97
CA SER A 279 7.92 -10.98 8.49
C SER A 279 7.54 -9.89 9.49
N GLU A 280 8.46 -9.53 10.39
CA GLU A 280 8.26 -8.41 11.30
C GLU A 280 8.11 -7.11 10.52
N PHE A 281 9.04 -6.85 9.58
CA PHE A 281 9.02 -5.62 8.80
C PHE A 281 7.77 -5.51 7.94
N TYR A 282 7.36 -6.58 7.25
CA TYR A 282 6.14 -6.62 6.47
C TYR A 282 4.88 -6.35 7.32
N SER A 283 4.81 -6.94 8.52
CA SER A 283 3.68 -6.73 9.42
C SER A 283 3.55 -5.26 9.83
N ALA A 284 4.67 -4.60 10.13
CA ALA A 284 4.70 -3.17 10.41
C ALA A 284 4.27 -2.32 9.21
N LEU A 285 4.74 -2.64 7.99
CA LEU A 285 4.32 -1.95 6.77
C LEU A 285 2.83 -2.12 6.49
N LYS A 286 2.31 -3.34 6.64
CA LYS A 286 0.89 -3.62 6.41
C LYS A 286 0.01 -2.89 7.44
N MET A 287 0.45 -2.83 8.70
CA MET A 287 -0.22 -2.05 9.73
C MET A 287 -0.26 -0.56 9.39
N SER A 288 0.88 0.01 8.97
CA SER A 288 0.96 1.42 8.55
C SER A 288 0.08 1.71 7.34
N GLN A 289 0.03 0.79 6.36
CA GLN A 289 -0.86 0.87 5.21
C GLN A 289 -2.33 0.90 5.63
N ASN A 290 -2.74 -0.03 6.48
CA ASN A 290 -4.12 -0.10 6.93
C ASN A 290 -4.51 1.14 7.76
N ASN A 291 -3.62 1.65 8.60
CA ASN A 291 -3.85 2.88 9.36
C ASN A 291 -4.02 4.09 8.44
N TYR A 292 -3.14 4.24 7.45
CA TYR A 292 -3.26 5.31 6.46
C TYR A 292 -4.59 5.25 5.70
N VAL A 293 -4.97 4.05 5.21
CA VAL A 293 -6.25 3.86 4.52
C VAL A 293 -7.42 4.21 5.43
N ALA A 294 -7.38 3.80 6.70
CA ALA A 294 -8.41 4.16 7.67
C ALA A 294 -8.50 5.68 7.87
N CYS A 295 -7.37 6.39 7.91
CA CYS A 295 -7.33 7.84 8.03
C CYS A 295 -8.09 8.57 6.91
N LEU A 296 -8.18 8.01 5.71
CA LEU A 296 -8.90 8.62 4.59
C LEU A 296 -10.42 8.70 4.83
N SER A 297 -10.94 7.88 5.75
CA SER A 297 -12.37 7.83 6.09
C SER A 297 -12.73 8.62 7.36
N GLU A 298 -11.74 9.22 8.03
CA GLU A 298 -11.93 9.97 9.28
C GLU A 298 -12.49 11.38 9.07
N ALA A 299 -13.09 11.96 10.11
CA ALA A 299 -13.61 13.33 10.07
C ALA A 299 -12.51 14.40 9.93
N GLU A 300 -11.30 14.09 10.38
CA GLU A 300 -10.11 14.96 10.33
C GLU A 300 -8.91 14.18 9.73
N PRO A 301 -8.94 13.87 8.43
CA PRO A 301 -7.96 12.98 7.79
C PRO A 301 -6.52 13.50 7.94
N ASP A 302 -6.31 14.80 7.77
CA ASP A 302 -5.00 15.45 7.96
C ASP A 302 -4.37 15.21 9.34
N MET A 303 -5.20 15.18 10.40
CA MET A 303 -4.71 14.93 11.76
C MET A 303 -4.32 13.45 11.95
N CYS A 304 -5.12 12.55 11.38
CA CYS A 304 -4.87 11.12 11.41
C CYS A 304 -3.59 10.78 10.62
N ILE A 305 -3.47 11.24 9.37
CA ILE A 305 -2.30 11.04 8.51
C ILE A 305 -1.05 11.59 9.17
N ARG A 306 -1.10 12.79 9.77
CA ARG A 306 0.03 13.35 10.52
C ARG A 306 0.46 12.43 11.66
N SER A 307 -0.48 11.87 12.41
CA SER A 307 -0.17 11.00 13.55
C SER A 307 0.49 9.71 13.07
N GLU A 308 -0.01 9.12 11.99
CA GLU A 308 0.59 7.94 11.36
C GLU A 308 1.98 8.25 10.80
N ALA A 309 2.19 9.41 10.16
CA ALA A 309 3.50 9.84 9.67
C ALA A 309 4.55 9.92 10.78
N ILE A 310 4.16 10.45 11.96
CA ILE A 310 5.04 10.56 13.13
C ILE A 310 5.35 9.17 13.69
N LEU A 311 4.33 8.32 13.89
CA LEU A 311 4.48 6.97 14.45
C LEU A 311 5.33 6.06 13.54
N SER A 312 5.08 6.10 12.24
CA SER A 312 5.82 5.32 11.23
C SER A 312 7.16 5.95 10.83
N ARG A 313 7.42 7.19 11.29
CA ARG A 313 8.59 8.00 10.89
C ARG A 313 8.74 8.10 9.37
N ASN A 314 7.61 8.31 8.67
CA ASN A 314 7.54 8.39 7.22
C ASN A 314 7.13 9.80 6.79
N GLU A 315 8.09 10.60 6.34
CA GLU A 315 7.82 11.97 5.89
C GLU A 315 7.01 12.04 4.59
N LYS A 316 6.98 10.99 3.76
CA LYS A 316 6.17 10.97 2.53
C LYS A 316 4.68 11.09 2.85
N LEU A 317 4.23 10.56 4.00
CA LEU A 317 2.86 10.74 4.46
C LEU A 317 2.51 12.20 4.76
N CYS A 318 3.50 13.04 5.13
CA CYS A 318 3.26 14.47 5.30
C CYS A 318 2.91 15.15 3.97
N GLU A 319 3.31 14.60 2.82
CA GLU A 319 2.97 15.17 1.51
C GLU A 319 1.49 15.11 1.20
N LEU A 320 0.81 14.08 1.73
CA LEU A 320 -0.60 13.75 1.53
C LEU A 320 -1.55 14.60 2.38
N ILE A 321 -1.02 15.39 3.31
CA ILE A 321 -1.81 16.28 4.16
C ILE A 321 -2.23 17.52 3.36
N ALA A 322 -3.55 17.74 3.26
CA ALA A 322 -4.11 18.84 2.47
C ALA A 322 -3.90 20.20 3.14
N ASN A 323 -4.10 20.29 4.46
CA ASN A 323 -3.89 21.51 5.21
C ASN A 323 -2.39 21.82 5.35
N SER A 324 -1.95 22.93 4.76
CA SER A 324 -0.54 23.34 4.78
C SER A 324 0.05 23.50 6.18
N THR A 325 -0.72 23.98 7.16
CA THR A 325 -0.24 24.11 8.55
C THR A 325 -0.07 22.74 9.21
N SER A 326 -1.01 21.82 9.04
CA SER A 326 -0.87 20.44 9.53
C SER A 326 0.31 19.71 8.87
N LYS A 327 0.53 19.96 7.57
CA LYS A 327 1.66 19.43 6.79
C LYS A 327 3.00 19.94 7.31
N ASP A 328 3.12 21.24 7.57
CA ASP A 328 4.33 21.82 8.16
C ASP A 328 4.62 21.21 9.53
N ILE A 329 3.62 21.11 10.40
CA ILE A 329 3.74 20.48 11.73
C ILE A 329 4.14 19.00 11.60
N CYS A 330 3.60 18.29 10.61
CA CYS A 330 3.98 16.90 10.32
C CYS A 330 5.47 16.78 10.07
N TYR A 331 6.02 17.59 9.14
CA TYR A 331 7.44 17.56 8.84
C TYR A 331 8.32 17.88 10.04
N VAL A 332 7.95 18.87 10.86
CA VAL A 332 8.71 19.20 12.08
C VAL A 332 8.76 18.01 13.03
N ASN A 333 7.62 17.36 13.29
CA ASN A 333 7.57 16.25 14.22
C ASN A 333 8.28 15.01 13.67
N VAL A 334 8.09 14.68 12.39
CA VAL A 334 8.80 13.56 11.75
C VAL A 334 10.31 13.81 11.77
N ALA A 335 10.77 15.03 11.48
CA ALA A 335 12.18 15.40 11.58
C ALA A 335 12.73 15.12 12.99
N LEU A 336 12.03 15.58 14.04
CA LEU A 336 12.44 15.41 15.43
C LEU A 336 12.46 13.95 15.89
N GLU A 337 11.51 13.13 15.42
CA GLU A 337 11.44 11.70 15.71
C GLU A 337 12.53 10.89 14.99
N LYS A 338 12.88 11.29 13.76
CA LYS A 338 13.99 10.68 13.00
C LYS A 338 15.37 11.19 13.43
N GLY A 339 15.44 12.37 14.04
CA GLY A 339 16.70 13.07 14.28
C GLY A 339 17.34 13.64 13.01
N GLU A 340 16.54 13.89 11.97
CA GLU A 340 17.00 14.34 10.66
C GLU A 340 16.63 15.81 10.42
N SER A 341 17.48 16.74 10.83
CA SER A 341 17.21 18.19 10.73
C SER A 341 17.01 18.68 9.29
N GLN A 342 17.50 17.95 8.29
CA GLN A 342 17.30 18.29 6.87
C GLN A 342 15.82 18.30 6.49
N LEU A 343 14.98 17.49 7.16
CA LEU A 343 13.54 17.48 6.94
C LEU A 343 12.85 18.79 7.37
N CYS A 344 13.48 19.60 8.23
CA CYS A 344 12.98 20.95 8.54
C CYS A 344 12.87 21.84 7.29
N MET A 345 13.66 21.56 6.24
CA MET A 345 13.61 22.32 4.99
C MET A 345 12.32 22.08 4.19
N SER A 346 11.68 20.93 4.37
CA SER A 346 10.39 20.58 3.76
C SER A 346 9.20 21.30 4.39
N ALA A 347 9.36 21.81 5.61
CA ALA A 347 8.38 22.68 6.25
C ALA A 347 8.38 24.10 5.65
N GLY A 348 7.22 24.74 5.66
CA GLY A 348 7.03 26.14 5.31
C GLY A 348 7.88 27.08 6.17
N GLU A 349 8.14 28.29 5.67
CA GLU A 349 9.08 29.26 6.27
C GLU A 349 8.79 29.57 7.76
N GLY A 350 7.52 29.57 8.15
CA GLY A 350 7.11 29.76 9.54
C GLY A 350 7.62 28.66 10.47
N SER A 351 7.24 27.42 10.17
CA SER A 351 7.56 26.23 10.98
C SER A 351 8.99 25.72 10.80
N ARG A 352 9.65 26.02 9.68
CA ARG A 352 11.07 25.70 9.47
C ARG A 352 11.95 26.28 10.57
N GLY A 353 11.72 27.55 10.92
CA GLY A 353 12.48 28.21 11.97
C GLY A 353 12.27 27.56 13.34
N GLU A 354 11.02 27.21 13.65
CA GLU A 354 10.65 26.51 14.89
C GLU A 354 11.30 25.13 14.94
N CYS A 355 11.30 24.40 13.82
CA CYS A 355 11.94 23.08 13.69
C CYS A 355 13.42 23.12 14.06
N PHE A 356 14.20 24.02 13.46
CA PHE A 356 15.63 24.13 13.78
C PHE A 356 15.88 24.59 15.22
N MET A 357 15.01 25.45 15.79
CA MET A 357 15.08 25.82 17.21
C MET A 357 14.86 24.61 18.13
N GLU A 358 13.88 23.76 17.82
CA GLU A 358 13.62 22.52 18.57
C GLU A 358 14.81 21.55 18.50
N PHE A 359 15.46 21.42 17.34
CA PHE A 359 16.71 20.65 17.21
C PHE A 359 17.86 21.24 18.04
N ALA A 360 18.08 22.55 17.92
CA ALA A 360 19.06 23.29 18.71
C ALA A 360 18.90 23.04 20.22
N TRP A 361 17.65 23.09 20.70
CA TRP A 361 17.33 22.84 22.09
C TRP A 361 17.47 21.36 22.48
N LYS A 362 16.84 20.45 21.72
CA LYS A 362 16.83 18.99 22.01
C LYS A 362 18.23 18.39 22.04
N TYR A 363 19.12 18.83 21.15
CA TYR A 363 20.49 18.32 21.04
C TYR A 363 21.55 19.23 21.65
N ASN A 364 21.15 20.39 22.20
CA ASN A 364 22.03 21.41 22.74
C ASN A 364 23.18 21.78 21.78
N ASP A 365 22.86 21.97 20.50
CA ASP A 365 23.83 22.21 19.42
C ASP A 365 23.51 23.52 18.69
N ALA A 366 24.37 24.51 18.89
CA ALA A 366 24.23 25.85 18.32
C ALA A 366 24.37 25.90 16.80
N SER A 367 24.93 24.86 16.16
CA SER A 367 25.03 24.81 14.71
C SER A 367 23.67 24.80 14.02
N TYR A 368 22.61 24.29 14.67
CA TYR A 368 21.25 24.38 14.12
C TYR A 368 20.71 25.83 14.07
N CYS A 369 21.22 26.73 14.92
CA CYS A 369 20.87 28.15 14.86
C CYS A 369 21.47 28.86 13.65
N ASP A 370 22.52 28.30 13.02
CA ASP A 370 23.14 28.88 11.82
C ASP A 370 22.23 28.73 10.58
N GLU A 371 21.28 27.79 10.60
CA GLU A 371 20.24 27.62 9.57
C GLU A 371 19.11 28.65 9.70
N LEU A 372 19.10 29.42 10.79
CA LEU A 372 18.15 30.50 11.03
C LEU A 372 18.73 31.84 10.56
N SER A 373 17.85 32.82 10.36
CA SER A 373 18.28 34.19 10.02
C SER A 373 17.59 35.24 10.88
N GLY A 374 18.26 36.39 11.02
CA GLY A 374 17.72 37.55 11.72
C GLY A 374 17.45 37.31 13.21
N GLU A 375 16.27 37.70 13.67
CA GLU A 375 15.86 37.65 15.08
C GLU A 375 15.77 36.21 15.61
N LYS A 376 15.27 35.26 14.81
CA LYS A 376 15.15 33.84 15.21
C LYS A 376 16.51 33.19 15.49
N ALA A 377 17.55 33.54 14.73
CA ALA A 377 18.90 33.03 14.96
C ALA A 377 19.46 33.52 16.31
N GLN A 378 19.20 34.78 16.65
CA GLN A 378 19.60 35.34 17.94
C GLN A 378 18.84 34.68 19.10
N GLU A 379 17.52 34.54 18.96
CA GLU A 379 16.67 33.85 19.95
C GLU A 379 17.14 32.41 20.21
N CYS A 380 17.44 31.66 19.14
CA CYS A 380 17.98 30.30 19.23
C CYS A 380 19.30 30.25 20.02
N MET A 381 20.24 31.16 19.72
CA MET A 381 21.53 31.23 20.42
C MET A 381 21.38 31.58 21.91
N GLU A 382 20.43 32.47 22.23
CA GLU A 382 20.10 32.83 23.61
C GLU A 382 19.52 31.62 24.37
N LEU A 383 18.56 30.90 23.78
CA LEU A 383 17.95 29.69 24.38
C LEU A 383 18.98 28.60 24.71
N ILE A 384 19.91 28.33 23.79
CA ILE A 384 20.99 27.35 24.03
C ILE A 384 21.88 27.81 25.18
N SER A 385 22.24 29.09 25.21
CA SER A 385 23.12 29.64 26.25
C SER A 385 22.51 29.52 27.66
N GLU A 386 21.18 29.67 27.79
CA GLU A 386 20.45 29.50 29.04
C GLU A 386 20.36 28.02 29.45
N SER A 387 20.14 27.12 28.49
CA SER A 387 20.02 25.68 28.76
C SER A 387 21.32 25.04 29.26
N GLY A 388 22.48 25.59 28.85
CA GLY A 388 23.80 25.10 29.26
C GLY A 388 24.17 25.39 30.71
N GLU A 389 23.54 26.37 31.38
CA GLU A 389 23.89 26.74 32.76
C GLU A 389 23.36 25.73 33.79
N ASP A 390 22.21 25.07 33.52
CA ASP A 390 21.61 24.09 34.43
C ASP A 390 22.11 22.65 34.22
N ALA A 391 22.64 22.31 33.04
CA ALA A 391 23.18 20.97 32.76
C ALA A 391 24.45 20.62 33.58
N THR A 392 25.08 21.59 34.22
CA THR A 392 26.31 21.38 35.03
C THR A 392 26.04 20.78 36.42
N GLN A 393 24.78 20.45 36.78
CA GLN A 393 24.44 19.88 38.10
C GLN A 393 23.73 18.52 38.09
N GLN A 394 23.52 17.91 36.91
CA GLN A 394 23.19 16.48 36.85
C GLN A 394 24.47 15.70 36.52
N GLU A 395 25.17 15.29 37.58
CA GLU A 395 26.11 14.17 37.51
C GLU A 395 25.41 13.01 36.78
N PRO A 396 26.02 12.39 35.76
CA PRO A 396 25.51 11.16 35.17
C PRO A 396 25.31 10.17 36.32
N GLN A 397 24.08 9.68 36.51
CA GLN A 397 23.85 8.62 37.48
C GLN A 397 24.60 7.38 36.97
N GLU A 398 25.74 7.10 37.62
CA GLU A 398 26.49 5.87 37.44
C GLU A 398 25.53 4.70 37.69
N GLU A 399 25.21 3.97 36.63
CA GLU A 399 24.61 2.65 36.74
C GLU A 399 25.52 1.75 37.59
N PRO A 400 24.96 0.91 38.47
CA PRO A 400 25.75 0.05 39.34
C PRO A 400 26.57 -0.98 38.53
N SER A 401 27.85 -0.66 38.36
CA SER A 401 28.92 -1.55 37.91
C SER A 401 28.88 -2.87 38.67
N SER A 402 28.50 -3.95 37.97
CA SER A 402 28.73 -5.31 38.42
C SER A 402 29.76 -6.00 37.52
N GLY A 403 30.87 -6.39 38.16
CA GLY A 403 31.60 -7.63 37.87
C GLY A 403 32.44 -7.71 36.60
N GLU A 404 33.76 -7.63 36.79
CA GLU A 404 34.81 -7.91 35.81
C GLU A 404 34.67 -9.29 35.13
N GLY A 405 34.65 -9.30 33.79
CA GLY A 405 34.83 -10.47 32.95
C GLY A 405 35.36 -10.06 31.57
N ALA A 406 36.64 -10.37 31.31
CA ALA A 406 37.34 -9.94 30.12
C ALA A 406 37.05 -10.80 28.89
N GLY A 407 36.69 -10.13 27.79
CA GLY A 407 37.03 -10.50 26.41
C GLY A 407 35.94 -11.20 25.60
N ASP A 408 35.22 -10.45 24.77
CA ASP A 408 35.01 -10.78 23.34
C ASP A 408 34.47 -9.54 22.58
N GLU A 409 34.79 -9.45 21.29
CA GLU A 409 34.57 -8.29 20.43
C GLU A 409 33.13 -8.20 19.86
N GLY A 410 32.50 -7.03 20.00
CA GLY A 410 31.65 -6.39 18.98
C GLY A 410 30.26 -6.96 18.70
N SER A 411 29.27 -6.56 19.51
CA SER A 411 27.84 -6.57 19.14
C SER A 411 27.17 -5.37 19.82
N GLU A 412 26.73 -4.38 19.04
CA GLU A 412 25.91 -3.27 19.52
C GLU A 412 24.54 -3.82 19.92
N ALA A 413 24.28 -3.88 21.23
CA ALA A 413 22.98 -4.25 21.78
C ALA A 413 22.09 -3.00 21.78
N SER A 414 21.02 -3.04 20.99
CA SER A 414 19.90 -2.10 21.05
C SER A 414 19.36 -2.01 22.48
N GLU A 415 19.10 -0.78 22.95
CA GLU A 415 18.41 -0.54 24.22
C GLU A 415 17.09 -1.34 24.25
N PRO A 416 16.79 -2.08 25.34
CA PRO A 416 15.61 -2.92 25.39
C PRO A 416 14.35 -2.05 25.34
N ALA A 417 13.52 -2.28 24.32
CA ALA A 417 12.18 -1.73 24.23
C ALA A 417 11.48 -1.88 25.58
N GLY A 418 10.94 -0.78 26.11
CA GLY A 418 10.34 -0.76 27.44
C GLY A 418 9.32 -1.89 27.62
N THR A 419 9.51 -2.71 28.65
CA THR A 419 8.58 -3.81 28.95
C THR A 419 7.23 -3.24 29.35
N GLU A 420 6.17 -3.65 28.65
CA GLU A 420 4.78 -3.27 28.86
C GLU A 420 4.24 -3.72 30.23
N CYS A 421 4.69 -4.89 30.68
CA CYS A 421 4.29 -5.50 31.95
C CYS A 421 5.46 -6.22 32.64
N THR A 422 5.32 -6.45 33.94
CA THR A 422 6.27 -7.23 34.74
C THR A 422 5.62 -8.40 35.48
N VAL A 423 4.33 -8.28 35.80
CA VAL A 423 3.52 -9.31 36.45
C VAL A 423 2.14 -9.39 35.80
N ASP A 424 1.45 -10.53 35.92
CA ASP A 424 0.11 -10.72 35.34
C ASP A 424 -0.90 -9.66 35.77
N ALA A 425 -0.74 -9.10 36.98
CA ALA A 425 -1.60 -8.04 37.51
C ALA A 425 -1.44 -6.69 36.80
N ASP A 426 -0.38 -6.52 35.99
CA ASP A 426 -0.18 -5.34 35.15
C ASP A 426 -1.05 -5.41 33.87
N CYS A 427 -1.69 -6.56 33.60
CA CYS A 427 -2.51 -6.78 32.42
C CYS A 427 -4.00 -6.88 32.79
N VAL A 428 -4.86 -6.41 31.88
CA VAL A 428 -6.31 -6.42 32.04
C VAL A 428 -7.01 -6.81 30.75
N MET A 429 -8.16 -7.48 30.89
CA MET A 429 -9.03 -7.78 29.76
C MET A 429 -9.76 -6.50 29.35
N ALA A 430 -9.75 -6.17 28.05
CA ALA A 430 -10.40 -5.01 27.47
C ALA A 430 -11.13 -5.37 26.15
N GLY A 431 -11.79 -4.38 25.54
CA GLY A 431 -12.61 -4.58 24.35
C GLY A 431 -14.04 -5.02 24.65
N CYS A 432 -14.94 -4.87 23.67
CA CYS A 432 -16.39 -5.08 23.87
C CYS A 432 -16.75 -6.55 24.17
N SER A 433 -15.96 -7.49 23.65
CA SER A 433 -16.13 -8.93 23.83
C SER A 433 -15.07 -9.52 24.78
N SER A 434 -14.37 -8.67 25.55
CA SER A 434 -13.21 -9.05 26.36
C SER A 434 -12.11 -9.74 25.55
N GLN A 435 -11.94 -9.36 24.28
CA GLN A 435 -11.04 -10.04 23.37
C GLN A 435 -9.59 -9.56 23.45
N LEU A 436 -9.34 -8.42 24.09
CA LEU A 436 -8.01 -7.85 24.23
C LEU A 436 -7.42 -8.19 25.61
N CYS A 437 -6.12 -8.45 25.66
CA CYS A 437 -5.33 -8.48 26.88
C CYS A 437 -4.25 -7.41 26.76
N VAL A 438 -4.41 -6.32 27.51
CA VAL A 438 -3.65 -5.07 27.35
C VAL A 438 -3.06 -4.64 28.71
N PRO A 439 -2.12 -3.69 28.77
CA PRO A 439 -1.65 -3.20 30.04
C PRO A 439 -2.78 -2.45 30.73
N HIS A 440 -2.75 -2.45 32.07
CA HIS A 440 -3.80 -1.90 32.89
C HIS A 440 -4.09 -0.41 32.60
N SER A 441 -3.09 0.34 32.11
CA SER A 441 -3.23 1.72 31.64
C SER A 441 -4.15 1.89 30.42
N LEU A 442 -4.40 0.82 29.66
CA LEU A 442 -5.28 0.79 28.48
C LEU A 442 -6.59 0.00 28.73
N GLY A 443 -6.96 -0.25 29.98
CA GLY A 443 -8.14 -1.07 30.31
C GLY A 443 -9.48 -0.53 29.79
N ASP A 444 -9.55 0.76 29.46
CA ASP A 444 -10.75 1.43 28.94
C ASP A 444 -10.83 1.43 27.40
N VAL A 445 -9.93 0.74 26.70
CA VAL A 445 -9.97 0.64 25.23
C VAL A 445 -11.21 -0.15 24.79
N ALA A 446 -12.05 0.51 24.00
CA ALA A 446 -13.22 -0.08 23.35
C ALA A 446 -12.88 -0.51 21.93
N THR A 447 -13.38 -1.67 21.52
CA THR A 447 -13.31 -2.17 20.14
C THR A 447 -14.69 -2.08 19.49
N THR A 448 -14.77 -2.31 18.18
CA THR A 448 -16.04 -2.68 17.54
C THR A 448 -16.61 -3.91 18.28
N CYS A 449 -17.93 -3.90 18.52
CA CYS A 449 -18.62 -4.99 19.23
C CYS A 449 -18.92 -6.17 18.29
N GLU A 450 -17.92 -6.53 17.48
CA GLU A 450 -17.98 -7.65 16.57
C GLU A 450 -17.64 -8.92 17.34
N TRP A 451 -18.44 -9.96 17.11
CA TRP A 451 -18.28 -11.24 17.79
C TRP A 451 -17.72 -12.27 16.80
N HIS A 452 -16.61 -12.89 17.19
CA HIS A 452 -16.01 -14.03 16.50
C HIS A 452 -16.07 -15.26 17.42
N SER A 453 -16.24 -16.45 16.84
CA SER A 453 -16.35 -17.72 17.58
C SER A 453 -15.13 -18.00 18.46
N GLU A 454 -13.96 -17.54 18.01
CA GLU A 454 -12.63 -17.63 18.59
C GLU A 454 -12.55 -16.89 19.92
N TYR A 455 -13.33 -15.80 20.09
CA TYR A 455 -13.39 -15.07 21.36
C TYR A 455 -14.01 -15.92 22.46
N GLY A 456 -14.90 -16.87 22.10
CA GLY A 456 -15.42 -17.87 23.03
C GLY A 456 -14.34 -18.77 23.62
N CYS A 457 -13.20 -18.95 22.94
CA CYS A 457 -12.09 -19.75 23.46
C CYS A 457 -11.31 -19.05 24.57
N LEU A 458 -11.38 -17.72 24.67
CA LEU A 458 -10.64 -16.94 25.67
C LEU A 458 -11.06 -17.27 27.11
N GLN A 459 -12.26 -17.84 27.31
CA GLN A 459 -12.68 -18.37 28.62
C GLN A 459 -11.78 -19.51 29.14
N TYR A 460 -11.03 -20.17 28.25
CA TYR A 460 -10.06 -21.21 28.58
C TYR A 460 -8.64 -20.67 28.72
N SER A 461 -8.44 -19.37 28.50
CA SER A 461 -7.18 -18.67 28.68
C SER A 461 -7.23 -17.76 29.92
N SER A 462 -6.12 -17.09 30.21
CA SER A 462 -6.02 -16.02 31.20
C SER A 462 -5.18 -14.89 30.63
N CYS A 463 -5.64 -13.66 30.77
CA CYS A 463 -4.85 -12.47 30.45
C CYS A 463 -3.74 -12.29 31.50
N GLY A 464 -2.49 -12.15 31.06
CA GLY A 464 -1.33 -12.04 31.94
C GLY A 464 -0.08 -11.54 31.20
N CYS A 465 1.04 -11.46 31.93
CA CYS A 465 2.29 -10.92 31.41
C CYS A 465 3.18 -12.05 30.89
N SER A 466 3.55 -12.00 29.61
CA SER A 466 4.43 -12.97 28.97
C SER A 466 5.55 -12.27 28.21
N ASN A 467 6.79 -12.53 28.59
CA ASN A 467 7.98 -11.91 27.99
C ASN A 467 7.96 -10.37 27.99
N GLY A 468 7.36 -9.76 29.02
CA GLY A 468 7.28 -8.30 29.14
C GLY A 468 6.17 -7.65 28.33
N ALA A 469 5.28 -8.44 27.70
CA ALA A 469 4.09 -7.97 26.98
C ALA A 469 2.80 -8.59 27.56
N CYS A 470 1.69 -7.85 27.54
CA CYS A 470 0.41 -8.39 27.94
C CYS A 470 -0.17 -9.30 26.85
N GLY A 471 -0.61 -10.50 27.24
CA GLY A 471 -1.12 -11.48 26.28
C GLY A 471 -1.96 -12.58 26.91
N TRP A 472 -2.67 -13.31 26.04
CA TRP A 472 -3.47 -14.47 26.44
C TRP A 472 -2.58 -15.70 26.63
N ALA A 473 -2.70 -16.34 27.79
CA ALA A 473 -1.99 -17.58 28.08
C ALA A 473 -2.41 -18.71 27.12
N GLN A 474 -1.44 -19.33 26.46
CA GLN A 474 -1.65 -20.46 25.55
C GLN A 474 -1.86 -21.78 26.32
N THR A 475 -2.97 -21.88 27.04
CA THR A 475 -3.32 -23.09 27.78
C THR A 475 -3.73 -24.21 26.81
N ALA A 476 -3.62 -25.47 27.25
CA ALA A 476 -4.06 -26.60 26.43
C ALA A 476 -5.56 -26.50 26.03
N GLY A 477 -6.43 -26.01 26.93
CA GLY A 477 -7.85 -25.84 26.64
C GLY A 477 -8.14 -24.70 25.67
N TYR A 478 -7.35 -23.62 25.71
CA TYR A 478 -7.43 -22.55 24.72
C TYR A 478 -7.03 -23.06 23.34
N LEU A 479 -5.89 -23.75 23.24
CA LEU A 479 -5.39 -24.31 21.98
C LEU A 479 -6.36 -25.35 21.38
N GLU A 480 -6.90 -26.25 22.20
CA GLU A 480 -7.91 -27.23 21.76
C GLU A 480 -9.19 -26.55 21.23
N CYS A 481 -9.64 -25.47 21.88
CA CYS A 481 -10.79 -24.71 21.40
C CYS A 481 -10.50 -23.99 20.08
N MET A 482 -9.31 -23.41 19.92
CA MET A 482 -8.91 -22.70 18.69
C MET A 482 -8.83 -23.60 17.45
N GLU A 483 -8.69 -24.93 17.62
CA GLU A 483 -8.77 -25.89 16.51
C GLU A 483 -10.20 -26.05 15.94
N ASN A 484 -11.23 -25.76 16.74
CA ASN A 484 -12.63 -25.83 16.33
C ASN A 484 -13.53 -24.87 17.14
N PRO A 485 -13.40 -23.55 16.94
CA PRO A 485 -14.02 -22.55 17.80
C PRO A 485 -15.57 -22.60 17.77
N GLU A 486 -16.17 -22.92 16.63
CA GLU A 486 -17.63 -23.07 16.48
C GLU A 486 -18.23 -24.18 17.36
N GLY A 487 -17.44 -25.20 17.71
CA GLY A 487 -17.90 -26.34 18.52
C GLY A 487 -18.03 -26.05 20.01
N HIS A 488 -17.50 -24.91 20.48
CA HIS A 488 -17.39 -24.56 21.90
C HIS A 488 -18.22 -23.34 22.32
N VAL A 489 -18.92 -22.70 21.38
CA VAL A 489 -19.84 -21.58 21.67
C VAL A 489 -21.15 -22.16 22.24
N GLN A 490 -21.39 -22.01 23.55
CA GLN A 490 -22.64 -22.42 24.23
C GLN A 490 -23.60 -21.26 24.44
#